data_AF-A0A5J4VCF7-F1
#
_entry.id   AF-A0A5J4VCF7-F1
#
_cell.length_a   1.000
_cell.length_b   1.000
_cell.length_c   1.000
_cell.angle_alpha   90.00
_cell.angle_beta   90.00
_cell.angle_gamma   90.00
#
_symmetry.space_group_name_H-M   'P 1'
#
loop_
_entity.id
_entity.type
_entity.pdbx_description
1 polymer ?
#
loop_
_entity_poly.entity_id
_entity_poly.type
_entity_poly.pdbx_seq_one_letter_code
_entity_poly.pdbx_strand_id
1 'polypeptide(L)' 'MTTVPRRATFFVDDIEQPNFVIGIPEAIKFWVHTYDESSSFTVIKLERLIQSTAKGVQGSRALQWGEEWE' A
#
# COMPACT_ATOMS: atom_id res chain seq x y z
N MET A 1 -16.70 -3.07 0.41
CA MET A 1 -16.51 -3.77 1.70
C MET A 1 -15.24 -3.27 2.34
N THR A 2 -15.27 -2.90 3.62
CA THR A 2 -14.06 -2.59 4.39
C THR A 2 -13.50 -3.88 4.95
N THR A 3 -12.24 -4.21 4.63
CA THR A 3 -11.56 -5.36 5.23
C THR A 3 -11.22 -5.04 6.68
N VAL A 4 -11.40 -6.02 7.58
CA VAL A 4 -10.96 -5.93 8.97
C VAL A 4 -9.99 -7.11 9.20
N PRO A 5 -8.70 -6.85 9.47
CA PRO A 5 -8.07 -5.53 9.55
C PRO A 5 -8.03 -4.78 8.20
N ARG A 6 -8.00 -3.44 8.27
CA ARG A 6 -7.82 -2.58 7.09
C ARG A 6 -6.43 -2.83 6.51
N ARG A 7 -6.33 -2.89 5.19
CA ARG A 7 -5.14 -3.36 4.47
C ARG A 7 -4.73 -2.37 3.37
N ALA A 8 -3.43 -2.14 3.22
CA ALA A 8 -2.83 -1.50 2.03
C ALA A 8 -1.90 -2.49 1.33
N THR A 9 -2.07 -2.62 0.01
CA THR A 9 -1.26 -3.49 -0.84
C THR A 9 -0.58 -2.66 -1.90
N PHE A 10 0.67 -2.98 -2.18
CA PHE A 10 1.50 -2.26 -3.13
C PHE A 10 1.63 -3.04 -4.43
N PHE A 11 1.82 -2.29 -5.50
CA PHE A 11 2.04 -2.82 -6.84
C PHE A 11 3.21 -2.06 -7.46
N VAL A 12 4.08 -2.78 -8.17
CA VAL A 12 5.14 -2.22 -9.02
C VAL A 12 4.88 -2.75 -10.43
N ASP A 13 4.67 -1.86 -11.39
CA ASP A 13 4.32 -2.22 -12.78
C ASP A 13 3.18 -3.25 -12.86
N ASP A 14 2.08 -2.98 -12.15
CA ASP A 14 0.89 -3.84 -12.01
C ASP A 14 1.12 -5.22 -11.34
N ILE A 15 2.32 -5.49 -10.83
CA ILE A 15 2.66 -6.71 -10.10
C ILE A 15 2.46 -6.49 -8.60
N GLU A 16 1.56 -7.27 -7.98
CA GLU A 16 1.31 -7.25 -6.53
C GLU A 16 2.59 -7.61 -5.75
N GLN A 17 2.91 -6.80 -4.74
CA GLN A 17 4.11 -6.97 -3.92
C GLN A 17 3.85 -7.88 -2.71
N PRO A 18 4.85 -8.66 -2.26
CA PRO A 18 4.67 -9.61 -1.15
C PRO A 18 4.46 -8.91 0.20
N ASN A 19 5.03 -7.74 0.39
CA ASN A 19 4.85 -6.95 1.60
C ASN A 19 3.56 -6.13 1.51
N PHE A 20 2.73 -6.19 2.54
CA PHE A 20 1.51 -5.39 2.65
C PHE A 20 1.27 -4.97 4.09
N VAL A 21 0.57 -3.85 4.29
CA VAL A 21 0.34 -3.30 5.63
C VAL A 21 -1.07 -3.63 6.09
N ILE A 22 -1.22 -4.05 7.34
CA ILE A 22 -2.51 -4.32 8.00
C ILE A 22 -2.69 -3.46 9.25
N GLY A 23 -3.93 -3.31 9.70
CA GLY A 23 -4.25 -2.55 10.92
C GLY A 23 -4.22 -1.04 10.73
N ILE A 24 -4.31 -0.57 9.49
CA ILE A 24 -4.24 0.86 9.16
C ILE A 24 -5.47 1.59 9.73
N PRO A 25 -5.32 2.81 10.29
CA PRO A 25 -6.44 3.63 10.76
C PRO A 25 -7.46 3.95 9.66
N GLU A 26 -8.62 4.44 10.08
CA GLU A 26 -9.67 4.85 9.14
C GLU A 26 -9.27 6.07 8.30
N ALA A 27 -8.72 7.09 8.96
CA ALA A 27 -8.21 8.28 8.31
C ALA A 27 -6.77 8.04 7.85
N ILE A 28 -6.54 8.19 6.55
CA ILE A 28 -5.21 8.06 5.94
C ILE A 28 -4.88 9.32 5.13
N LYS A 29 -3.58 9.62 5.01
CA LYS A 29 -3.06 10.62 4.08
C LYS A 29 -2.00 9.94 3.22
N PHE A 30 -1.98 10.27 1.94
CA PHE A 30 -0.89 9.84 1.06
C PHE A 30 0.32 10.74 1.32
N TRP A 31 1.47 10.12 1.54
CA TRP A 31 2.75 10.79 1.69
C TRP A 31 3.75 10.13 0.75
N VAL A 32 4.58 10.94 0.10
CA VAL A 32 5.62 10.46 -0.81
C VAL A 32 6.92 11.13 -0.42
N HIS A 33 7.98 10.32 -0.39
CA HIS A 33 9.32 10.74 -0.04
C HIS A 33 10.25 10.47 -1.22
N THR A 34 10.89 11.52 -1.72
CA THR A 34 11.94 11.46 -2.75
C THR A 34 13.28 11.81 -2.10
N TYR A 35 14.32 11.03 -2.38
CA TYR A 35 15.63 11.19 -1.73
C TYR A 35 16.69 11.83 -2.64
N ASP A 36 16.87 11.30 -3.85
CA ASP A 36 17.94 11.77 -4.75
C ASP A 36 17.62 13.10 -5.42
N GLU A 37 18.66 13.89 -5.73
CA GLU A 37 18.52 15.11 -6.51
C GLU A 37 17.79 14.85 -7.83
N SER A 38 16.91 15.78 -8.22
CA SER A 38 16.07 15.69 -9.42
C SER A 38 15.05 14.53 -9.42
N SER A 39 14.91 13.78 -8.32
CA SER A 39 13.83 12.80 -8.17
C SER A 39 12.48 13.50 -8.17
N SER A 40 11.53 12.93 -8.90
CA SER A 40 10.14 13.38 -8.89
C SER A 40 9.22 12.19 -9.10
N PHE A 41 7.97 12.35 -8.68
CA PHE A 41 6.90 11.40 -8.95
C PHE A 41 5.69 12.18 -9.44
N THR A 42 4.84 11.53 -10.21
CA THR A 42 3.58 12.12 -10.68
C THR A 42 2.44 11.21 -10.28
N VAL A 43 1.44 11.76 -9.61
CA VAL A 43 0.17 11.06 -9.37
C VAL A 43 -0.68 11.17 -10.63
N ILE A 44 -0.79 10.07 -11.37
CA ILE A 44 -1.58 10.02 -12.61
C ILE A 44 -3.08 9.92 -12.34
N LYS A 45 -3.47 9.25 -11.25
CA LYS A 45 -4.87 8.97 -10.91
C LYS A 45 -5.02 8.74 -9.42
N LEU A 46 -6.06 9.32 -8.84
CA LEU A 46 -6.52 8.99 -7.48
C LEU A 46 -7.99 8.65 -7.57
N GLU A 47 -8.30 7.36 -7.44
CA GLU A 47 -9.66 6.87 -7.57
C GLU A 47 -10.03 5.91 -6.44
N ARG A 48 -11.33 5.86 -6.16
CA ARG A 48 -11.90 4.87 -5.23
C ARG A 48 -12.44 3.70 -6.03
N LEU A 49 -11.83 2.54 -5.89
CA LEU A 49 -12.36 1.30 -6.43
C LEU A 49 -13.45 0.73 -5.52
N ILE A 50 -14.48 0.12 -6.12
CA ILE A 50 -15.59 -0.54 -5.38
C ILE A 50 -15.09 -1.81 -4.68
N GLN A 51 -14.15 -2.51 -5.32
CA GLN A 51 -13.52 -3.73 -4.82
C GLN A 51 -12.00 -3.66 -5.04
N SER A 52 -11.25 -4.25 -4.11
CA SER A 52 -9.79 -4.39 -4.24
C SER A 52 -9.45 -5.31 -5.41
N THR A 53 -8.40 -4.97 -6.17
CA THR A 53 -7.81 -5.80 -7.22
C THR A 53 -6.75 -6.77 -6.71
N ALA A 54 -6.32 -6.63 -5.45
CA ALA A 54 -5.33 -7.48 -4.84
C ALA A 54 -5.83 -8.93 -4.69
N LYS A 55 -5.00 -9.88 -5.08
CA LYS A 55 -5.29 -11.33 -5.06
C LYS A 55 -4.49 -12.06 -3.99
N GLY A 56 -3.40 -11.46 -3.50
CA GLY A 56 -2.42 -12.12 -2.66
C GLY A 56 -1.34 -12.81 -3.49
N VAL A 57 -0.13 -12.87 -2.92
CA VAL A 57 1.06 -13.45 -3.56
C VAL A 57 1.67 -14.48 -2.62
N GLN A 58 2.22 -15.56 -3.17
CA GLN A 58 2.91 -16.57 -2.37
C GLN A 58 4.10 -15.97 -1.62
N GLY A 59 4.27 -16.34 -0.36
CA GLY A 59 5.34 -15.79 0.48
C GLY A 59 5.08 -14.36 0.96
N SER A 60 3.83 -13.87 0.87
CA SER A 60 3.48 -12.54 1.35
C SER A 60 3.68 -12.39 2.86
N ARG A 61 4.14 -11.21 3.28
CA ARG A 61 4.34 -10.83 4.69
C ARG A 61 3.42 -9.66 5.03
N ALA A 62 2.59 -9.86 6.05
CA ALA A 62 1.79 -8.81 6.64
C ALA A 62 2.65 -7.97 7.60
N LEU A 63 2.61 -6.66 7.45
CA LEU A 63 3.32 -5.68 8.27
C LEU A 63 2.30 -4.93 9.11
N GLN A 64 2.44 -4.97 10.44
CA GLN A 64 1.49 -4.34 11.34
C GLN A 64 1.73 -2.83 11.38
N TRP A 65 0.69 -2.04 11.11
CA TRP A 65 0.78 -0.60 11.20
C TRP A 65 1.15 -0.15 12.63
N GLY A 66 2.10 0.78 12.73
CA GLY A 66 2.57 1.34 14.00
C GLY A 66 3.69 0.55 14.68
N GLU A 67 4.14 -0.54 14.08
CA GLU A 67 5.30 -1.31 14.54
C GLU A 67 6.53 -1.00 13.67
N GLU A 68 7.71 -1.24 14.23
CA GLU A 68 8.94 -1.29 13.44
C GLU A 68 9.00 -2.59 12.64
N TRP A 69 9.44 -2.49 11.39
CA TRP A 69 9.53 -3.62 10.48
C TRP A 69 11.00 -3.92 10.19
N GLU A 70 11.39 -5.17 10.41
CA GLU A 70 12.70 -5.72 9.96
C GLU A 70 12.71 -6.06 8.48
#